data_AF-H1KUN8-F1
#
_entry.id   AF-H1KUN8-F1
#
_cell.length_a   1.000
_cell.length_b   1.000
_cell.length_c   1.000
_cell.angle_alpha   90.00
_cell.angle_beta   90.00
_cell.angle_gamma   90.00
#
_symmetry.space_group_name_H-M   'P 1'
#
loop_
_entity.id
_entity.type
_entity.pdbx_description
1 polymer ?
#
loop_
_entity_poly.entity_id
_entity_poly.type
_entity_poly.pdbx_seq_one_letter_code
_entity_poly.pdbx_strand_id
1 'polypeptide(L)'
;AAPTPAPAPAQAQPAAPAQQQGQAAGPQLINVKSEPSQADWTKVCGKDQGSGTDVCYTTRDFVSDNGQPVLAVAVYDMKNAATKQEVKVVRFLLPLGLMLAPGMRFDVDGKEVTGGKFAVCFPNGCFAEAGGVSNELMTGFKKGTTLNVRVQNQTQREVVFAVPLTGFGKAFDGPAIDPKVLEEQQKKLQAEMEKRSEDMRKKLEQQGSAGAAPAPAAPAASAAPK
;
A
#
# COMPACT_ATOMS: atom_id res chain seq x y z
N ALA A 1 -29.24 79.31 -31.76
CA ALA A 1 -28.96 78.11 -32.55
C ALA A 1 -27.55 78.24 -33.11
N ALA A 2 -26.60 77.48 -32.58
CA ALA A 2 -25.21 77.43 -33.03
C ALA A 2 -24.82 75.94 -33.14
N PRO A 3 -24.17 75.51 -34.24
CA PRO A 3 -23.89 74.11 -34.49
C PRO A 3 -22.66 73.64 -33.71
N THR A 4 -22.76 72.42 -33.19
CA THR A 4 -21.70 71.65 -32.53
C THR A 4 -20.63 71.18 -33.53
N PRO A 5 -19.33 71.18 -33.16
CA PRO A 5 -18.30 70.51 -33.94
C PRO A 5 -18.28 68.99 -33.63
N ALA A 6 -18.07 68.19 -34.68
CA ALA A 6 -18.01 66.73 -34.64
C ALA A 6 -16.67 66.21 -34.06
N PRO A 7 -16.65 65.09 -33.33
CA PRO A 7 -15.41 64.45 -32.90
C PRO A 7 -14.81 63.53 -33.99
N ALA A 8 -13.48 63.51 -34.06
CA ALA A 8 -12.67 62.70 -34.96
C ALA A 8 -12.65 61.20 -34.56
N PRO A 9 -12.39 60.27 -35.51
CA PRO A 9 -12.46 58.83 -35.24
C PRO A 9 -11.23 58.33 -34.46
N ALA A 10 -11.48 57.64 -33.35
CA ALA A 10 -10.46 56.94 -32.57
C ALA A 10 -9.96 55.69 -33.33
N GLN A 11 -8.64 55.58 -33.46
CA GLN A 11 -7.97 54.43 -34.08
C GLN A 11 -8.06 53.21 -33.15
N ALA A 12 -8.48 52.08 -33.71
CA ALA A 12 -8.51 50.79 -33.01
C ALA A 12 -7.08 50.27 -32.78
N GLN A 13 -6.72 50.04 -31.51
CA GLN A 13 -5.50 49.33 -31.15
C GLN A 13 -5.67 47.81 -31.43
N PRO A 14 -4.64 47.13 -31.95
CA PRO A 14 -4.66 45.68 -32.09
C PRO A 14 -4.76 44.99 -30.72
N ALA A 15 -5.73 44.10 -30.57
CA ALA A 15 -5.83 43.23 -29.40
C ALA A 15 -4.59 42.33 -29.32
N ALA A 16 -3.89 42.36 -28.18
CA ALA A 16 -2.82 41.43 -27.88
C ALA A 16 -3.37 39.99 -27.79
N PRO A 17 -2.61 38.96 -28.21
CA PRO A 17 -3.06 37.58 -28.10
C PRO A 17 -3.26 37.24 -26.62
N ALA A 18 -4.46 36.78 -26.28
CA ALA A 18 -4.72 36.17 -24.99
C ALA A 18 -3.76 34.98 -24.83
N GLN A 19 -2.80 35.10 -23.91
CA GLN A 19 -2.00 33.95 -23.50
C GLN A 19 -2.96 32.90 -22.96
N GLN A 20 -3.04 31.75 -23.63
CA GLN A 20 -3.64 30.55 -23.09
C GLN A 20 -2.99 30.28 -21.73
N GLN A 21 -3.74 30.56 -20.66
CA GLN A 21 -3.45 30.04 -19.34
C GLN A 21 -3.32 28.53 -19.47
N GLY A 22 -2.13 28.01 -19.13
CA GLY A 22 -1.85 26.59 -19.16
C GLY A 22 -2.95 25.84 -18.43
N GLN A 23 -3.55 24.88 -19.14
CA GLN A 23 -4.48 23.92 -18.55
C GLN A 23 -3.77 23.29 -17.35
N ALA A 24 -4.22 23.63 -16.14
CA ALA A 24 -3.89 22.87 -14.96
C ALA A 24 -4.36 21.44 -15.23
N ALA A 25 -3.42 20.57 -15.54
CA ALA A 25 -3.72 19.19 -15.80
C ALA A 25 -4.36 18.61 -14.52
N GLY A 26 -5.56 18.05 -14.66
CA GLY A 26 -6.39 17.61 -13.55
C GLY A 26 -5.70 16.56 -12.65
N PRO A 27 -6.31 16.25 -11.50
CA PRO A 27 -5.76 15.29 -10.55
C PRO A 27 -5.44 13.96 -11.23
N GLN A 28 -4.24 13.43 -10.98
CA GLN A 28 -3.88 12.08 -11.40
C GLN A 28 -4.47 11.07 -10.43
N LEU A 29 -5.44 10.28 -10.89
CA LEU A 29 -6.02 9.21 -10.12
C LEU A 29 -5.20 7.92 -10.31
N ILE A 30 -4.78 7.31 -9.20
CA ILE A 30 -4.09 6.03 -9.14
C ILE A 30 -4.99 5.07 -8.36
N ASN A 31 -5.55 4.09 -9.05
CA ASN A 31 -6.27 3.01 -8.41
C ASN A 31 -5.26 1.97 -7.94
N VAL A 32 -5.30 1.62 -6.66
CA VAL A 32 -4.44 0.57 -6.11
C VAL A 32 -5.24 -0.69 -5.84
N LYS A 33 -4.58 -1.84 -5.96
CA LYS A 33 -5.14 -3.16 -5.65
C LYS A 33 -4.57 -3.64 -4.33
N SER A 34 -5.34 -4.44 -3.60
CA SER A 34 -4.82 -5.12 -2.41
C SER A 34 -3.65 -6.01 -2.78
N GLU A 35 -2.59 -5.99 -1.98
CA GLU A 35 -1.44 -6.89 -2.11
C GLU A 35 -1.93 -8.36 -2.05
N PRO A 36 -1.75 -9.15 -3.13
CA PRO A 36 -2.23 -10.54 -3.16
C PRO A 36 -1.70 -11.43 -2.03
N SER A 37 -0.48 -11.20 -1.54
CA SER A 37 0.04 -11.97 -0.40
C SER A 37 -0.61 -11.60 0.94
N GLN A 38 -1.33 -10.47 0.99
CA GLN A 38 -2.10 -10.02 2.14
C GLN A 38 -3.59 -10.00 1.81
N ALA A 39 -4.20 -11.18 1.88
CA ALA A 39 -5.59 -11.40 1.49
C ALA A 39 -6.57 -10.44 2.21
N ASP A 40 -6.35 -10.18 3.50
CA ASP A 40 -7.25 -9.41 4.35
C ASP A 40 -6.55 -8.31 5.14
N TRP A 41 -7.34 -7.31 5.55
CA TRP A 41 -6.91 -6.37 6.58
C TRP A 41 -6.52 -7.13 7.85
N THR A 42 -5.39 -6.74 8.44
CA THR A 42 -4.78 -7.45 9.55
C THR A 42 -4.72 -6.57 10.77
N LYS A 43 -5.31 -7.02 11.89
CA LYS A 43 -5.23 -6.33 13.18
C LYS A 43 -4.19 -7.01 14.06
N VAL A 44 -3.26 -6.22 14.60
CA VAL A 44 -2.24 -6.68 15.55
C VAL A 44 -2.33 -5.81 16.78
N CYS A 45 -2.29 -6.41 17.96
CA CYS A 45 -2.32 -5.71 19.24
C CYS A 45 -1.12 -6.09 20.09
N GLY A 46 -0.62 -5.12 20.85
CA GLY A 46 0.42 -5.31 21.84
C GLY A 46 0.26 -4.30 22.97
N LYS A 47 1.07 -4.48 24.02
CA LYS A 47 1.12 -3.55 25.15
C LYS A 47 2.49 -2.89 25.18
N ASP A 48 2.50 -1.57 25.19
CA ASP A 48 3.73 -0.81 25.39
C ASP A 48 4.22 -0.98 26.83
N GLN A 49 5.42 -1.54 27.01
CA GLN A 49 5.94 -1.88 28.34
C GLN A 49 6.31 -0.66 29.17
N GLY A 50 6.63 0.48 28.53
CA GLY A 50 7.01 1.70 29.24
C GLY A 50 5.81 2.47 29.80
N SER A 51 4.76 2.65 28.99
CA SER A 51 3.58 3.44 29.34
C SER A 51 2.38 2.61 29.80
N GLY A 52 2.39 1.29 29.60
CA GLY A 52 1.27 0.40 29.85
C GLY A 52 0.10 0.59 28.86
N THR A 53 0.30 1.38 27.81
CA THR A 53 -0.70 1.68 26.76
C THR A 53 -0.93 0.45 25.89
N ASP A 54 -2.17 0.07 25.69
CA ASP A 54 -2.54 -0.96 24.73
C ASP A 54 -2.55 -0.33 23.33
N VAL A 55 -1.78 -0.90 22.42
CA VAL A 55 -1.61 -0.40 21.05
C VAL A 55 -2.08 -1.47 20.09
N CYS A 56 -3.19 -1.21 19.40
CA CYS A 56 -3.67 -2.02 18.30
C CYS A 56 -3.49 -1.26 16.99
N TYR A 57 -3.05 -1.92 15.93
CA TYR A 57 -3.09 -1.35 14.59
C TYR A 57 -3.73 -2.32 13.60
N THR A 58 -4.54 -1.78 12.70
CA THR A 58 -5.16 -2.53 11.60
C THR A 58 -4.54 -2.04 10.29
N THR A 59 -3.86 -2.92 9.57
CA THR A 59 -3.04 -2.55 8.41
C THR A 59 -3.36 -3.35 7.16
N ARG A 60 -3.08 -2.75 6.01
CA ARG A 60 -3.08 -3.41 4.70
C ARG A 60 -2.16 -2.72 3.71
N ASP A 61 -1.52 -3.53 2.87
CA ASP A 61 -0.63 -3.13 1.81
C ASP A 61 -1.34 -3.19 0.45
N PHE A 62 -0.93 -2.28 -0.43
CA PHE A 62 -1.53 -2.09 -1.74
C PHE A 62 -0.46 -1.94 -2.82
N VAL A 63 -0.74 -2.57 -3.94
CA VAL A 63 0.11 -2.62 -5.13
C VAL A 63 -0.54 -1.93 -6.32
N SER A 64 0.29 -1.59 -7.30
CA SER A 64 -0.15 -1.18 -8.63
C SER A 64 -0.70 -2.37 -9.43
N ASP A 65 -1.23 -2.10 -10.62
CA ASP A 65 -1.64 -3.13 -11.57
C ASP A 65 -0.53 -4.11 -11.95
N ASN A 66 0.74 -3.69 -11.85
CA ASN A 66 1.91 -4.49 -12.16
C ASN A 66 2.51 -5.18 -10.92
N GLY A 67 1.82 -5.16 -9.78
CA GLY A 67 2.27 -5.81 -8.54
C GLY A 67 3.38 -5.08 -7.79
N GLN A 68 3.74 -3.86 -8.19
CA GLN A 68 4.71 -3.04 -7.44
C GLN A 68 4.06 -2.45 -6.19
N PRO A 69 4.70 -2.47 -5.00
CA PRO A 69 4.21 -1.80 -3.81
C PRO A 69 4.02 -0.30 -4.06
N VAL A 70 2.83 0.22 -3.71
CA VAL A 70 2.49 1.63 -3.91
C VAL A 70 2.21 2.31 -2.59
N LEU A 71 1.41 1.67 -1.73
CA LEU A 71 0.87 2.30 -0.53
C LEU A 71 0.65 1.26 0.55
N ALA A 72 0.92 1.60 1.80
CA ALA A 72 0.36 0.89 2.95
C ALA A 72 -0.49 1.84 3.79
N VAL A 73 -1.55 1.31 4.40
CA VAL A 73 -2.45 2.05 5.30
C VAL A 73 -2.56 1.30 6.61
N ALA A 74 -2.32 1.99 7.71
CA ALA A 74 -2.48 1.46 9.06
C ALA A 74 -3.30 2.43 9.92
N VAL A 75 -4.31 1.91 10.63
CA VAL A 75 -5.06 2.65 11.64
C VAL A 75 -4.65 2.15 13.01
N TYR A 76 -4.01 3.02 13.80
CA TYR A 76 -3.63 2.78 15.18
C TYR A 76 -4.76 3.21 16.11
N ASP A 77 -5.07 2.35 17.09
CA ASP A 77 -5.96 2.59 18.21
C ASP A 77 -5.15 2.36 19.50
N MET A 78 -4.84 3.46 20.19
CA MET A 78 -4.02 3.47 21.40
C MET A 78 -4.90 3.82 22.59
N LYS A 79 -4.92 2.94 23.59
CA LYS A 79 -5.76 3.06 24.78
C LYS A 79 -4.92 2.93 26.03
N ASN A 80 -4.99 3.94 26.89
CA ASN A 80 -4.36 3.91 28.20
C ASN A 80 -5.44 3.98 29.27
N ALA A 81 -5.69 2.85 29.94
CA ALA A 81 -6.72 2.73 30.96
C ALA A 81 -6.41 3.58 32.22
N ALA A 82 -5.12 3.76 32.54
CA ALA A 82 -4.70 4.53 33.70
C ALA A 82 -4.95 6.04 33.51
N THR A 83 -4.71 6.56 32.32
CA THR A 83 -4.93 7.98 31.99
C THR A 83 -6.29 8.25 31.36
N LYS A 84 -7.09 7.21 31.08
CA LYS A 84 -8.36 7.25 30.32
C LYS A 84 -8.20 7.92 28.95
N GLN A 85 -7.01 7.84 28.36
CA GLN A 85 -6.72 8.39 27.03
C GLN A 85 -7.00 7.34 25.96
N GLU A 86 -7.70 7.76 24.91
CA GLU A 86 -7.88 7.00 23.68
C GLU A 86 -7.47 7.90 22.51
N VAL A 87 -6.48 7.45 21.73
CA VAL A 87 -5.95 8.19 20.60
C VAL A 87 -5.95 7.29 19.39
N LYS A 88 -6.54 7.79 18.30
CA LYS A 88 -6.51 7.12 17.00
C LYS A 88 -5.64 7.89 16.03
N VAL A 89 -4.83 7.16 15.28
CA VAL A 89 -3.92 7.71 14.26
C VAL A 89 -4.08 6.92 12.99
N VAL A 90 -4.26 7.61 11.86
CA VAL A 90 -4.18 6.99 10.54
C VAL A 90 -2.79 7.27 9.99
N ARG A 91 -2.05 6.22 9.67
CA ARG A 91 -0.69 6.26 9.14
C ARG A 91 -0.66 5.65 7.76
N PHE A 92 0.09 6.28 6.88
CA PHE A 92 0.30 5.84 5.51
C PHE A 92 1.79 5.67 5.25
N LEU A 93 2.15 4.68 4.45
CA LEU A 93 3.45 4.61 3.80
C LEU A 93 3.24 4.96 2.32
N LEU A 94 3.68 6.14 1.92
CA LEU A 94 3.53 6.68 0.57
C LEU A 94 4.83 6.53 -0.24
N PRO A 95 4.75 6.48 -1.58
CA PRO A 95 5.94 6.33 -2.41
C PRO A 95 6.81 7.59 -2.39
N LEU A 96 8.07 7.44 -2.77
CA LEU A 96 8.99 8.57 -2.97
C LEU A 96 8.59 9.40 -4.21
N GLY A 97 9.08 10.64 -4.30
CA GLY A 97 8.78 11.56 -5.41
C GLY A 97 7.55 12.44 -5.19
N LEU A 98 6.92 12.36 -4.01
CA LEU A 98 5.85 13.24 -3.57
C LEU A 98 6.39 14.45 -2.81
N MET A 99 5.70 15.58 -2.89
CA MET A 99 6.05 16.77 -2.13
C MET A 99 5.63 16.65 -0.66
N LEU A 100 6.54 17.05 0.24
CA LEU A 100 6.31 17.04 1.68
C LEU A 100 5.35 18.13 2.14
N ALA A 101 5.44 19.33 1.54
CA ALA A 101 4.51 20.42 1.75
C ALA A 101 3.54 20.49 0.55
N PRO A 102 2.22 20.72 0.77
CA PRO A 102 1.57 21.12 2.03
C PRO A 102 1.27 19.97 3.00
N GLY A 103 1.57 18.73 2.63
CA GLY A 103 1.24 17.52 3.39
C GLY A 103 0.33 16.60 2.59
N MET A 104 -0.38 15.71 3.28
CA MET A 104 -1.42 14.89 2.66
C MET A 104 -2.80 15.33 3.11
N ARG A 105 -3.80 14.95 2.33
CA ARG A 105 -5.20 14.98 2.74
C ARG A 105 -5.84 13.64 2.41
N PHE A 106 -6.87 13.23 3.12
CA PHE A 106 -7.63 12.05 2.75
C PHE A 106 -9.10 12.16 3.13
N ASP A 107 -9.95 11.37 2.50
CA ASP A 107 -11.37 11.21 2.84
C ASP A 107 -11.81 9.78 2.63
N VAL A 108 -13.01 9.45 3.11
CA VAL A 108 -13.71 8.23 2.73
C VAL A 108 -14.95 8.59 1.91
N ASP A 109 -15.05 8.01 0.71
CA ASP A 109 -16.16 8.19 -0.24
C ASP A 109 -16.49 9.67 -0.58
N GLY A 110 -15.50 10.55 -0.56
CA GLY A 110 -15.64 11.98 -0.89
C GLY A 110 -16.23 12.84 0.24
N LYS A 111 -16.27 12.32 1.47
CA LYS A 111 -16.87 13.01 2.64
C LYS A 111 -15.87 13.96 3.30
N GLU A 112 -15.83 13.97 4.64
CA GLU A 112 -14.95 14.85 5.43
C GLU A 112 -13.47 14.65 5.06
N VAL A 113 -12.81 15.74 4.71
CA VAL A 113 -11.38 15.74 4.37
C VAL A 113 -10.56 15.93 5.63
N THR A 114 -9.73 14.94 5.93
CA THR A 114 -8.75 14.99 7.03
C THR A 114 -7.37 15.36 6.52
N GLY A 115 -6.71 16.29 7.19
CA GLY A 115 -5.32 16.67 6.89
C GLY A 115 -4.33 15.80 7.65
N GLY A 116 -3.22 15.43 6.98
CA GLY A 116 -2.11 14.70 7.56
C GLY A 116 -0.76 15.31 7.16
N LYS A 117 0.29 14.94 7.89
CA LYS A 117 1.65 15.47 7.68
C LYS A 117 2.63 14.34 7.46
N PHE A 118 3.64 14.57 6.62
CA PHE A 118 4.79 13.66 6.52
C PHE A 118 5.61 13.72 7.81
N ALA A 119 5.96 12.54 8.32
CA ALA A 119 6.72 12.38 9.56
C ALA A 119 8.19 12.06 9.26
N VAL A 120 8.44 11.03 8.44
CA VAL A 120 9.80 10.55 8.14
C VAL A 120 9.81 9.77 6.82
N CYS A 121 10.93 9.81 6.09
CA CYS A 121 11.13 9.02 4.87
C CYS A 121 12.26 8.01 5.04
N PHE A 122 12.05 6.82 4.48
CA PHE A 122 13.00 5.73 4.36
C PHE A 122 13.14 5.34 2.87
N PRO A 123 14.12 4.51 2.49
CA PRO A 123 14.27 4.07 1.10
C PRO A 123 13.02 3.39 0.50
N ASN A 124 12.18 2.78 1.35
CA ASN A 124 10.94 2.11 0.94
C ASN A 124 9.72 3.06 0.88
N GLY A 125 9.85 4.32 1.28
CA GLY A 125 8.76 5.30 1.22
C GLY A 125 8.75 6.30 2.36
N CYS A 126 7.78 7.22 2.31
CA CYS A 126 7.57 8.24 3.31
C CYS A 126 6.35 7.94 4.18
N PHE A 127 6.56 7.90 5.50
CA PHE A 127 5.47 7.83 6.46
C PHE A 127 4.81 9.19 6.63
N ALA A 128 3.49 9.16 6.67
CA ALA A 128 2.71 10.34 6.91
C ALA A 128 1.44 9.99 7.67
N GLU A 129 1.04 10.89 8.57
CA GLU A 129 0.13 10.57 9.67
C GLU A 129 -0.89 11.68 9.89
N ALA A 130 -2.08 11.28 10.32
CA ALA A 130 -3.08 12.16 10.92
C ALA A 130 -3.48 11.58 12.27
N GLY A 131 -3.17 12.31 13.34
CA GLY A 131 -3.56 11.95 14.70
C GLY A 131 -4.86 12.64 15.12
N GLY A 132 -5.51 12.10 16.16
CA GLY A 132 -6.72 12.69 16.71
C GLY A 132 -7.93 12.57 15.78
N VAL A 133 -8.00 11.49 15.00
CA VAL A 133 -9.08 11.29 14.03
C VAL A 133 -10.43 11.06 14.71
N SER A 134 -11.49 11.59 14.11
CA SER A 134 -12.84 11.56 14.66
C SER A 134 -13.47 10.16 14.61
N ASN A 135 -14.43 9.91 15.51
CA ASN A 135 -15.23 8.68 15.47
C ASN A 135 -16.07 8.57 14.19
N GLU A 136 -16.45 9.71 13.60
CA GLU A 136 -17.15 9.75 12.32
C GLU A 136 -16.27 9.25 11.18
N LEU A 137 -15.01 9.72 11.11
CA LEU A 137 -14.03 9.22 10.14
C LEU A 137 -13.82 7.71 10.30
N MET A 138 -13.69 7.21 11.54
CA MET A 138 -13.58 5.78 11.80
C MET A 138 -14.81 5.00 11.36
N THR A 139 -16.01 5.55 11.55
CA THR A 139 -17.24 4.96 11.01
C THR A 139 -17.22 4.92 9.48
N GLY A 140 -16.69 5.98 8.85
CA GLY A 140 -16.38 6.03 7.43
C GLY A 140 -15.46 4.89 6.99
N PHE A 141 -14.32 4.71 7.63
CA PHE A 141 -13.40 3.60 7.31
C PHE A 141 -14.06 2.22 7.41
N LYS A 142 -14.91 2.01 8.42
CA LYS A 142 -15.56 0.71 8.65
C LYS A 142 -16.67 0.37 7.66
N LYS A 143 -17.40 1.36 7.16
CA LYS A 143 -18.59 1.18 6.32
C LYS A 143 -18.41 1.64 4.87
N GLY A 144 -17.38 2.46 4.63
CA GLY A 144 -17.11 3.07 3.34
C GLY A 144 -16.49 2.10 2.37
N THR A 145 -16.34 2.57 1.14
CA THR A 145 -15.88 1.75 0.01
C THR A 145 -14.46 2.12 -0.39
N THR A 146 -14.17 3.41 -0.44
CA THR A 146 -12.94 3.94 -1.01
C THR A 146 -12.37 5.02 -0.11
N LEU A 147 -11.13 4.84 0.31
CA LEU A 147 -10.31 5.86 0.95
C LEU A 147 -9.51 6.59 -0.13
N ASN A 148 -9.71 7.89 -0.26
CA ASN A 148 -8.99 8.72 -1.22
C ASN A 148 -7.83 9.42 -0.51
N VAL A 149 -6.59 9.12 -0.88
CA VAL A 149 -5.39 9.79 -0.33
C VAL A 149 -4.84 10.76 -1.36
N ARG A 150 -4.81 12.06 -1.02
CA ARG A 150 -4.40 13.16 -1.89
C ARG A 150 -3.09 13.77 -1.43
N VAL A 151 -2.17 13.90 -2.39
CA VAL A 151 -0.83 14.48 -2.23
C VAL A 151 -0.45 15.22 -3.51
N GLN A 152 0.67 15.94 -3.52
CA GLN A 152 1.18 16.57 -4.73
C GLN A 152 2.50 15.95 -5.17
N ASN A 153 2.75 15.89 -6.49
CA ASN A 153 4.04 15.49 -7.05
C ASN A 153 4.95 16.70 -7.31
N GLN A 154 6.17 16.50 -7.84
CA GLN A 154 7.14 17.57 -8.07
C GLN A 154 6.70 18.66 -9.06
N THR A 155 5.64 18.41 -9.84
CA THR A 155 5.04 19.37 -10.77
C THR A 155 3.86 20.13 -10.15
N GLN A 156 3.67 20.04 -8.83
CA GLN A 156 2.53 20.59 -8.09
C GLN A 156 1.17 20.03 -8.51
N ARG A 157 1.16 18.92 -9.25
CA ARG A 157 -0.06 18.24 -9.65
C ARG A 157 -0.56 17.37 -8.50
N GLU A 158 -1.86 17.42 -8.24
CA GLU A 158 -2.50 16.53 -7.28
C GLU A 158 -2.49 15.08 -7.80
N VAL A 159 -2.12 14.16 -6.92
CA VAL A 159 -2.16 12.73 -7.10
C VAL A 159 -3.11 12.16 -6.06
N VAL A 160 -4.06 11.36 -6.50
CA VAL A 160 -5.11 10.76 -5.68
C VAL A 160 -4.94 9.24 -5.74
N PHE A 161 -4.64 8.61 -4.61
CA PHE A 161 -4.65 7.16 -4.47
C PHE A 161 -6.03 6.70 -4.00
N ALA A 162 -6.74 5.91 -4.80
CA ALA A 162 -8.02 5.34 -4.44
C ALA A 162 -7.81 3.93 -3.86
N VAL A 163 -8.05 3.80 -2.56
CA VAL A 163 -7.75 2.62 -1.76
C VAL A 163 -9.05 1.89 -1.40
N PRO A 164 -9.22 0.60 -1.75
CA PRO A 164 -10.41 -0.14 -1.36
C PRO A 164 -10.40 -0.45 0.14
N LEU A 165 -11.53 -0.16 0.80
CA LEU A 165 -11.73 -0.39 2.24
C LEU A 165 -12.42 -1.73 2.56
N THR A 166 -12.70 -2.55 1.55
CA THR A 166 -13.37 -3.84 1.72
C THR A 166 -12.67 -4.69 2.79
N GLY A 167 -13.42 -5.11 3.80
CA GLY A 167 -12.94 -5.93 4.91
C GLY A 167 -12.32 -5.16 6.08
N PHE A 168 -12.12 -3.84 5.98
CA PHE A 168 -11.51 -3.04 7.05
C PHE A 168 -12.31 -3.15 8.35
N GLY A 169 -13.62 -2.87 8.30
CA GLY A 169 -14.46 -2.88 9.49
C GLY A 169 -14.47 -4.22 10.23
N LYS A 170 -14.47 -5.33 9.49
CA LYS A 170 -14.39 -6.68 10.05
C LYS A 170 -13.07 -6.91 10.78
N ALA A 171 -11.95 -6.47 10.22
CA ALA A 171 -10.63 -6.62 10.86
C ALA A 171 -10.47 -5.68 12.05
N PHE A 172 -10.90 -4.42 11.92
CA PHE A 172 -10.75 -3.40 12.95
C PHE A 172 -11.56 -3.72 14.21
N ASP A 173 -12.84 -4.10 14.05
CA ASP A 173 -13.70 -4.49 15.17
C ASP A 173 -13.46 -5.95 15.61
N GLY A 174 -12.80 -6.76 14.77
CA GLY A 174 -12.52 -8.18 15.02
C GLY A 174 -11.38 -8.45 16.02
N PRO A 175 -11.11 -9.73 16.30
CA PRO A 175 -9.97 -10.13 17.11
C PRO A 175 -8.66 -9.79 16.39
N ALA A 176 -7.63 -9.45 17.15
CA ALA A 176 -6.29 -9.35 16.61
C ALA A 176 -5.79 -10.74 16.17
N ILE A 177 -4.87 -10.78 15.22
CA ILE A 177 -4.10 -11.99 14.94
C ILE A 177 -3.34 -12.34 16.21
N ASP A 178 -3.62 -13.51 16.75
CA ASP A 178 -2.89 -14.03 17.90
C ASP A 178 -1.48 -14.43 17.44
N PRO A 179 -0.41 -13.84 18.01
CA PRO A 179 0.96 -14.21 17.69
C PRO A 179 1.20 -15.72 17.76
N LYS A 180 0.55 -16.43 18.68
CA LYS A 180 0.69 -17.89 18.83
C LYS A 180 0.09 -18.65 17.65
N VAL A 181 -1.04 -18.17 17.11
CA VAL A 181 -1.68 -18.78 15.94
C VAL A 181 -0.82 -18.58 14.70
N LEU A 182 -0.17 -17.41 14.57
CA LEU A 182 0.77 -17.16 13.47
C LEU A 182 2.02 -18.05 13.58
N GLU A 183 2.58 -18.21 14.77
CA GLU A 183 3.71 -19.12 15.03
C GLU A 183 3.35 -20.58 14.71
N GLU A 184 2.17 -21.06 15.12
CA GLU A 184 1.69 -22.40 14.77
C GLU A 184 1.49 -22.57 13.26
N GLN A 185 0.93 -21.58 12.58
CA GLN A 185 0.77 -21.62 11.13
C GLN A 185 2.12 -21.66 10.41
N GLN A 186 3.09 -20.84 10.84
CA GLN A 186 4.44 -20.84 10.27
C GLN A 186 5.15 -22.18 10.50
N LYS A 187 5.05 -22.75 11.70
CA LYS A 187 5.62 -24.07 12.00
C LYS A 187 4.97 -25.17 11.16
N LYS A 188 3.65 -25.13 11.00
CA LYS A 188 2.91 -26.08 10.16
C LYS A 188 3.32 -25.98 8.69
N LEU A 189 3.46 -24.76 8.18
CA LEU A 189 3.92 -24.51 6.81
C LEU A 189 5.35 -25.01 6.58
N GLN A 190 6.27 -24.77 7.53
CA GLN A 190 7.64 -25.29 7.45
C GLN A 190 7.69 -26.82 7.46
N ALA A 191 6.93 -27.47 8.33
CA ALA A 191 6.84 -28.93 8.39
C ALA A 191 6.25 -29.54 7.11
N GLU A 192 5.26 -28.88 6.50
CA GLU A 192 4.68 -29.31 5.22
C GLU A 192 5.68 -29.18 4.07
N MET A 193 6.48 -28.11 4.06
CA MET A 193 7.56 -27.91 3.08
C MET A 193 8.68 -28.95 3.22
N GLU A 194 9.08 -29.28 4.46
CA GLU A 194 10.07 -30.33 4.73
C GLU A 194 9.57 -31.70 4.27
N LYS A 195 8.33 -32.05 4.61
CA LYS A 195 7.70 -33.29 4.14
C LYS A 195 7.62 -33.37 2.62
N ARG A 196 7.24 -32.28 1.95
CA ARG A 196 7.20 -32.21 0.48
C ARG A 196 8.58 -32.37 -0.15
N SER A 197 9.64 -31.86 0.49
CA SER A 197 11.03 -32.04 0.08
C SER A 197 11.46 -33.50 0.18
N GLU A 198 11.15 -34.17 1.30
CA GLU A 198 11.46 -35.58 1.50
C GLU A 198 10.72 -36.50 0.51
N ASP A 199 9.44 -36.22 0.26
CA ASP A 199 8.62 -36.96 -0.70
C ASP A 199 9.17 -36.82 -2.14
N MET A 200 9.62 -35.61 -2.53
CA MET A 200 10.30 -35.41 -3.81
C MET A 200 11.64 -36.14 -3.87
N ARG A 201 12.43 -36.14 -2.79
CA ARG A 201 13.71 -36.86 -2.71
C ARG A 201 13.53 -38.35 -2.93
N LYS A 202 12.57 -38.98 -2.22
CA LYS A 202 12.26 -40.42 -2.37
C LYS A 202 11.77 -40.75 -3.78
N LYS A 203 10.95 -39.88 -4.39
CA LYS A 203 10.45 -40.07 -5.75
C LYS A 203 11.57 -40.00 -6.80
N LEU A 204 12.55 -39.11 -6.61
CA LEU A 204 13.74 -39.02 -7.45
C LEU A 204 14.67 -40.23 -7.27
N GLU A 205 14.84 -40.75 -6.04
CA GLU A 205 15.61 -41.97 -5.77
C GLU A 205 14.98 -43.21 -6.44
N GLN A 206 13.65 -43.32 -6.41
CA GLN A 206 12.92 -44.41 -7.07
C GLN A 206 12.97 -44.33 -8.60
N GLN A 207 12.97 -43.11 -9.17
CA GLN A 207 13.11 -42.91 -10.62
C GLN A 207 14.55 -43.07 -11.12
N GLY A 208 15.56 -42.72 -10.31
CA GLY A 208 16.97 -42.94 -10.61
C GLY A 208 17.41 -44.42 -10.58
N SER A 209 16.61 -45.29 -9.97
CA SER A 209 16.90 -46.73 -9.85
C SER A 209 16.39 -47.58 -11.04
N ALA A 210 15.75 -46.98 -12.05
CA ALA A 210 15.26 -47.67 -13.25
C ALA A 210 16.12 -47.43 -14.52
N GLY A 211 17.23 -46.68 -14.41
CA GLY A 211 18.06 -46.28 -15.56
C GLY A 211 19.43 -46.96 -15.68
N ALA A 212 19.85 -47.82 -14.74
CA ALA A 212 21.13 -48.51 -14.82
C ALA A 212 20.99 -49.88 -15.49
N ALA A 213 20.81 -49.89 -16.82
CA ALA A 213 21.12 -51.10 -17.60
C ALA A 213 22.65 -51.25 -17.68
N PRO A 214 23.20 -52.47 -17.50
CA PRO A 214 24.64 -52.67 -17.44
C PRO A 214 25.28 -52.42 -18.82
N ALA A 215 26.40 -51.71 -18.83
CA ALA A 215 27.23 -51.54 -20.02
C ALA A 215 27.68 -52.93 -20.54
N PRO A 216 27.67 -53.19 -21.86
CA PRO A 216 28.21 -54.42 -22.41
C PRO A 216 29.70 -54.50 -22.12
N ALA A 217 30.13 -55.58 -21.48
CA ALA A 217 31.54 -55.89 -21.26
C ALA A 217 32.27 -56.00 -22.61
N ALA A 218 33.37 -55.26 -22.75
CA ALA A 218 34.31 -55.44 -23.84
C ALA A 218 34.94 -56.85 -23.75
N PRO A 219 35.01 -57.63 -24.84
CA PRO A 219 35.66 -58.94 -24.79
C PRO A 219 37.18 -58.77 -24.70
N ALA A 220 37.76 -59.46 -23.71
CA ALA A 220 39.19 -59.65 -23.59
C ALA A 220 39.71 -60.45 -24.79
N ALA A 221 40.65 -59.86 -25.55
CA ALA A 221 41.44 -60.59 -26.53
C ALA A 221 42.53 -61.39 -25.79
N SER A 222 42.29 -62.69 -25.63
CA SER A 222 43.32 -63.69 -25.28
C SER A 222 44.16 -64.04 -26.50
N ALA A 223 45.43 -64.30 -26.24
CA ALA A 223 46.54 -64.35 -27.19
C ALA A 223 46.67 -65.66 -27.99
N ALA A 224 47.28 -65.52 -29.19
CA ALA A 224 48.25 -66.42 -29.87
C ALA A 224 47.72 -67.81 -30.38
N PRO A 225 48.41 -68.57 -31.27
CA PRO A 225 49.86 -68.56 -31.55
C PRO A 225 50.28 -68.82 -33.03
N LYS A 226 51.58 -69.04 -33.23
CA LYS A 226 52.16 -69.78 -34.36
C LYS A 226 52.10 -71.28 -34.08
#